data_AF-A0A7W9FX59-F1
#
_entry.id   AF-A0A7W9FX59-F1
#
_cell.length_a   1.000
_cell.length_b   1.000
_cell.length_c   1.000
_cell.angle_alpha   90.00
_cell.angle_beta   90.00
_cell.angle_gamma   90.00
#
_symmetry.space_group_name_H-M   'P 1'
#
loop_
_entity.id
_entity.type
_entity.pdbx_description
1 polymer ?
#
loop_
_entity_poly.entity_id
_entity_poly.type
_entity_poly.pdbx_seq_one_letter_code
_entity_poly.pdbx_strand_id
1 'polypeptide(L)'
;MAYGRFSTDTQNPRSADDQIAMLCEIASKAGWQVVRSEKDEGVSGSQSDREGFMRIAEAAHNREFSVLMVEGLERLSRNRADLFQLYDNVLKPNGIRIYVARSNSIMDDTAMMLLAWKAGEDLTQLKQQVRRGQNAVITDGR
;
A
#
# COMPACT_ATOMS: atom_id res chain seq x y z
N MET A 1 -7.29 -12.77 -0.68
CA MET A 1 -5.84 -12.84 -0.94
C MET A 1 -5.12 -12.12 0.18
N ALA A 2 -4.07 -12.71 0.75
CA ALA A 2 -3.22 -12.07 1.76
C ALA A 2 -1.92 -11.58 1.11
N TYR A 3 -1.48 -10.38 1.45
CA TYR A 3 -0.22 -9.83 0.94
C TYR A 3 0.65 -9.31 2.09
N GLY A 4 1.90 -9.76 2.12
CA GLY A 4 2.91 -9.35 3.10
C GLY A 4 4.14 -8.77 2.42
N ARG A 5 4.76 -7.76 3.03
CA ARG A 5 6.01 -7.19 2.51
C ARG A 5 7.03 -7.03 3.62
N PHE A 6 8.21 -7.61 3.43
CA PHE A 6 9.35 -7.37 4.30
C PHE A 6 10.12 -6.13 3.81
N SER A 7 10.48 -5.25 4.73
CA SER A 7 11.30 -4.08 4.42
C SER A 7 12.37 -3.93 5.49
N THR A 8 13.63 -3.97 5.07
CA THR A 8 14.81 -3.77 5.92
C THR A 8 14.88 -2.37 6.55
N ASP A 9 14.15 -1.40 6.02
CA ASP A 9 14.13 0.00 6.46
C ASP A 9 13.03 0.36 7.48
N THR A 10 12.11 -0.57 7.79
CA THR A 10 11.02 -0.27 8.73
C THR A 10 11.32 -0.78 10.13
N GLN A 11 11.11 0.07 11.14
CA GLN A 11 11.20 -0.22 12.58
C GLN A 11 10.21 -1.32 13.08
N ASN A 12 9.55 -2.05 12.18
CA ASN A 12 8.65 -3.14 12.52
C ASN A 12 9.31 -4.48 12.12
N PRO A 13 9.72 -5.31 13.10
CA PRO A 13 10.51 -6.52 12.86
C PRO A 13 9.71 -7.69 12.28
N ARG A 14 8.38 -7.58 12.09
CA ARG A 14 7.57 -8.69 11.57
C ARG A 14 7.95 -9.05 10.14
N SER A 15 8.31 -10.32 9.94
CA SER A 15 8.59 -10.87 8.63
C SER A 15 7.35 -10.81 7.72
N ALA A 16 7.53 -10.92 6.40
CA ALA A 16 6.39 -11.05 5.49
C ALA A 16 5.55 -12.30 5.83
N ASP A 17 6.19 -13.37 6.31
CA ASP A 17 5.52 -14.60 6.72
C ASP A 17 4.67 -14.40 7.98
N ASP A 18 5.17 -13.66 8.98
CA ASP A 18 4.39 -13.31 10.18
C ASP A 18 3.16 -12.47 9.83
N GLN A 19 3.32 -11.54 8.88
CA GLN A 19 2.20 -10.74 8.38
C GLN A 19 1.15 -11.64 7.73
N ILE A 20 1.55 -12.57 6.85
CA ILE A 20 0.62 -13.50 6.20
C ILE A 20 -0.07 -14.39 7.24
N ALA A 21 0.67 -14.95 8.20
CA ALA A 21 0.09 -15.80 9.25
C ALA A 21 -0.99 -15.06 10.05
N MET A 22 -0.71 -13.82 10.44
CA MET A 22 -1.69 -12.94 11.09
C MET A 22 -2.91 -12.68 10.19
N LEU A 23 -2.72 -12.39 8.90
CA LEU A 23 -3.84 -12.15 7.98
C LEU A 23 -4.71 -13.40 7.78
N CYS A 24 -4.09 -14.59 7.73
CA CYS A 24 -4.80 -15.86 7.68
C CYS A 24 -5.63 -16.10 8.94
N GLU A 25 -5.09 -15.78 10.12
CA GLU A 25 -5.85 -15.88 11.38
C GLU A 25 -7.05 -14.92 11.39
N ILE A 26 -6.84 -13.67 10.96
CA ILE A 26 -7.92 -12.67 10.86
C ILE A 26 -8.99 -13.14 9.87
N ALA A 27 -8.59 -13.64 8.70
CA ALA A 27 -9.50 -14.17 7.70
C ALA A 27 -10.33 -15.31 8.26
N SER A 28 -9.69 -16.28 8.92
CA SER A 28 -10.38 -17.41 9.55
C SER A 28 -11.41 -16.96 10.59
N LYS A 29 -11.05 -16.01 11.46
CA LYS A 29 -11.97 -15.42 12.46
C LYS A 29 -13.13 -14.66 11.81
N ALA A 30 -12.91 -14.03 10.67
CA ALA A 30 -13.93 -13.32 9.89
C ALA A 30 -14.79 -14.24 9.00
N GLY A 31 -14.52 -15.56 9.00
CA GLY A 31 -15.19 -16.52 8.11
C GLY A 31 -14.76 -16.40 6.64
N TRP A 32 -13.62 -15.76 6.37
CA TRP A 32 -13.04 -15.64 5.04
C TRP A 32 -12.02 -16.75 4.79
N GLN A 33 -11.94 -17.16 3.53
CA GLN A 33 -10.93 -18.12 3.07
C GLN A 33 -9.80 -17.39 2.35
N VAL A 34 -8.57 -17.60 2.79
CA VAL A 34 -7.38 -17.15 2.06
C VAL A 34 -7.11 -18.12 0.92
N VAL A 35 -7.48 -17.72 -0.29
CA VAL A 35 -7.31 -18.51 -1.54
C VAL A 35 -5.94 -18.33 -2.20
N ARG A 36 -5.21 -17.27 -1.83
CA ARG A 36 -3.89 -16.93 -2.36
C ARG A 36 -3.15 -16.06 -1.36
N SER A 37 -1.85 -16.29 -1.24
CA SER A 37 -0.93 -15.50 -0.40
C SER A 37 0.28 -15.12 -1.23
N GLU A 38 0.62 -13.83 -1.24
CA GLU A 38 1.79 -13.31 -1.96
C GLU A 38 2.68 -12.55 -0.99
N LYS A 39 3.99 -12.66 -1.19
CA LYS A 39 4.96 -11.88 -0.44
C LYS A 39 6.01 -11.25 -1.34
N ASP A 40 6.51 -10.11 -0.91
CA ASP A 40 7.72 -9.51 -1.44
C ASP A 40 8.78 -9.39 -0.34
N GLU A 41 9.97 -9.89 -0.64
CA GLU A 41 11.16 -9.76 0.21
C GLU A 41 11.96 -8.55 -0.30
N GLY A 42 11.67 -7.37 0.24
CA GLY A 42 12.25 -6.12 -0.23
C GLY A 42 13.68 -5.90 0.28
N VAL A 43 14.67 -5.98 -0.63
CA VAL A 43 15.99 -5.39 -0.44
C VAL A 43 15.94 -3.96 -0.99
N SER A 44 15.77 -2.99 -0.10
CA SER A 44 15.98 -1.54 -0.31
C SER A 44 15.51 -0.90 -1.65
N GLY A 45 14.44 -0.12 -1.60
CA GLY A 45 14.38 1.19 -2.27
C GLY A 45 14.22 1.28 -3.79
N SER A 46 14.25 0.20 -4.57
CA SER A 46 13.94 0.30 -6.01
C SER A 46 13.44 -1.01 -6.65
N GLN A 47 12.56 -0.89 -7.63
CA GLN A 47 11.93 -1.93 -8.49
C GLN A 47 11.07 -3.04 -7.86
N SER A 48 11.24 -3.41 -6.59
CA SER A 48 10.48 -4.51 -5.96
C SER A 48 8.96 -4.27 -5.87
N ASP A 49 8.50 -3.00 -5.89
CA ASP A 49 7.07 -2.69 -5.77
C ASP A 49 6.28 -3.11 -7.02
N ARG A 50 6.93 -3.40 -8.16
CA ARG A 50 6.20 -3.79 -9.36
C ARG A 50 5.85 -5.27 -9.42
N GLU A 51 6.68 -6.18 -8.93
CA GLU A 51 6.38 -7.62 -9.10
C GLU A 51 5.17 -8.05 -8.27
N GLY A 52 5.11 -7.66 -6.99
CA GLY A 52 3.92 -7.90 -6.16
C GLY A 52 2.67 -7.25 -6.71
N PHE A 53 2.76 -6.02 -7.21
CA PHE A 53 1.62 -5.36 -7.86
C PHE A 53 1.15 -6.10 -9.11
N MET A 54 2.07 -6.58 -9.94
CA MET A 54 1.72 -7.35 -11.13
C MET A 54 1.01 -8.65 -10.76
N ARG A 55 1.48 -9.37 -9.73
CA ARG A 55 0.83 -10.60 -9.24
C ARG A 55 -0.56 -10.32 -8.66
N ILE A 56 -0.73 -9.23 -7.91
CA ILE A 56 -2.04 -8.78 -7.41
C ILE A 56 -2.97 -8.43 -8.58
N ALA A 57 -2.46 -7.71 -9.58
CA ALA A 57 -3.25 -7.27 -10.73
C ALA A 57 -3.68 -8.43 -11.62
N GLU A 58 -2.79 -9.38 -11.88
CA GLU A 58 -3.10 -10.60 -12.59
C GLU A 58 -4.19 -11.41 -11.86
N ALA A 59 -3.99 -11.67 -10.56
CA ALA A 59 -4.98 -12.35 -9.73
C ALA A 59 -6.35 -11.63 -9.72
N ALA A 60 -6.31 -10.29 -9.74
CA ALA A 60 -7.50 -9.46 -9.77
C ALA A 60 -8.26 -9.58 -11.09
N HIS A 61 -7.54 -9.53 -12.22
CA HIS A 61 -8.11 -9.72 -13.55
C HIS A 61 -8.70 -11.11 -13.74
N ASN A 62 -8.04 -12.14 -13.19
CA ASN A 62 -8.55 -13.51 -13.18
C ASN A 62 -9.71 -13.74 -12.20
N ARG A 63 -10.08 -12.72 -11.41
CA ARG A 63 -11.10 -12.79 -10.35
C ARG A 63 -10.88 -13.91 -9.35
N GLU A 64 -9.61 -14.19 -9.04
CA GLU A 64 -9.21 -15.25 -8.10
C GLU A 64 -9.60 -14.92 -6.66
N PHE A 65 -9.88 -13.66 -6.34
CA PHE A 65 -10.22 -13.21 -4.99
C PHE A 65 -11.10 -11.95 -5.01
N SER A 66 -11.77 -11.68 -3.89
CA SER A 66 -12.66 -10.52 -3.70
C SER A 66 -12.16 -9.49 -2.68
N VAL A 67 -11.23 -9.90 -1.82
CA VAL A 67 -10.64 -9.04 -0.78
C VAL A 67 -9.11 -9.19 -0.79
N LEU A 68 -8.41 -8.06 -0.97
CA LEU A 68 -6.97 -7.92 -0.76
C LEU A 68 -6.72 -7.55 0.70
N MET A 69 -6.06 -8.42 1.46
CA MET A 69 -5.76 -8.19 2.87
C MET A 69 -4.30 -7.83 3.04
N VAL A 70 -4.02 -6.77 3.82
CA VAL A 70 -2.67 -6.31 4.15
C VAL A 70 -2.57 -5.87 5.61
N GLU A 71 -1.37 -5.96 6.20
CA GLU A 71 -1.13 -5.42 7.55
C GLU A 71 -1.42 -3.91 7.58
N GLY A 72 -0.85 -3.18 6.61
CA GLY A 72 -0.95 -1.74 6.46
C GLY A 72 -0.82 -1.34 4.99
N LEU A 73 -1.33 -0.17 4.63
CA LEU A 73 -1.29 0.34 3.25
C LEU A 73 0.13 0.58 2.76
N GLU A 74 1.04 0.92 3.66
CA GLU A 74 2.47 1.05 3.39
C GLU A 74 3.13 -0.28 3.00
N ARG A 75 2.46 -1.43 3.17
CA ARG A 75 2.93 -2.71 2.64
C ARG A 75 2.72 -2.80 1.13
N LEU A 76 1.64 -2.21 0.61
CA LEU A 76 1.36 -2.16 -0.83
C LEU A 76 2.27 -1.15 -1.54
N SER A 77 2.32 0.09 -1.05
CA SER A 77 3.28 1.09 -1.54
C SER A 77 3.50 2.19 -0.52
N ARG A 78 4.72 2.72 -0.48
CA ARG A 78 5.04 3.94 0.30
C ARG A 78 4.50 5.20 -0.37
N ASN A 79 4.29 5.16 -1.69
CA ASN A 79 3.71 6.25 -2.45
C ASN A 79 2.19 6.08 -2.55
N ARG A 80 1.47 7.02 -1.92
CA ARG A 80 0.01 7.02 -1.88
C ARG A 80 -0.63 7.21 -3.27
N ALA A 81 0.03 7.91 -4.19
CA ALA A 81 -0.46 8.06 -5.56
C ALA A 81 -0.47 6.72 -6.30
N ASP A 82 0.59 5.92 -6.13
CA ASP A 82 0.69 4.59 -6.75
C ASP A 82 -0.35 3.63 -6.15
N LEU A 83 -0.56 3.70 -4.83
CA LEU A 83 -1.62 2.94 -4.16
C LEU A 83 -3.02 3.30 -4.69
N PHE A 84 -3.30 4.59 -4.89
CA PHE A 84 -4.56 5.03 -5.48
C PHE A 84 -4.71 4.54 -6.93
N GLN A 85 -3.65 4.59 -7.74
CA GLN A 85 -3.68 4.06 -9.11
C GLN A 85 -3.95 2.55 -9.15
N LEU A 86 -3.33 1.75 -8.26
CA LEU A 86 -3.66 0.33 -8.13
C LEU A 86 -5.15 0.14 -7.85
N TYR A 87 -5.65 0.88 -6.87
CA TYR A 87 -7.06 0.77 -6.47
C TYR A 87 -8.00 1.16 -7.62
N ASP A 88 -7.79 2.31 -8.24
CA ASP A 88 -8.70 2.89 -9.24
C ASP A 88 -8.65 2.12 -10.58
N ASN A 89 -7.46 1.70 -11.02
CA ASN A 89 -7.28 1.06 -12.32
C ASN A 89 -7.48 -0.47 -12.28
N VAL A 90 -7.24 -1.10 -11.14
CA VAL A 90 -7.19 -2.57 -11.04
C VAL A 90 -8.22 -3.10 -10.06
N LEU A 91 -8.18 -2.68 -8.80
CA LEU A 91 -8.99 -3.34 -7.77
C LEU A 91 -10.47 -3.00 -7.89
N LYS A 92 -10.80 -1.70 -7.95
CA LYS A 92 -12.18 -1.20 -8.03
C LYS A 92 -12.91 -1.71 -9.27
N PRO A 93 -12.35 -1.67 -10.50
CA PRO A 93 -13.02 -2.21 -11.69
C PRO A 93 -13.26 -3.72 -11.62
N ASN A 94 -12.41 -4.46 -10.90
CA ASN A 94 -12.57 -5.89 -10.68
C ASN A 94 -13.41 -6.24 -9.43
N GLY A 95 -14.01 -5.24 -8.75
CA GLY A 95 -14.88 -5.45 -7.58
C GLY A 95 -14.13 -5.88 -6.32
N ILE A 96 -12.83 -5.62 -6.25
CA ILE A 96 -11.95 -6.05 -5.16
C ILE A 96 -11.87 -4.97 -4.10
N ARG A 97 -12.06 -5.38 -2.84
CA ARG A 97 -11.94 -4.51 -1.66
C ARG A 97 -10.58 -4.68 -1.00
N ILE A 98 -10.07 -3.61 -0.39
CA ILE A 98 -8.84 -3.67 0.43
C ILE A 98 -9.24 -3.74 1.89
N TYR A 99 -8.73 -4.74 2.62
CA TYR A 99 -8.83 -4.85 4.07
C TYR A 99 -7.47 -4.54 4.69
N VAL A 100 -7.46 -3.63 5.66
CA VAL A 100 -6.26 -3.20 6.39
C VAL A 100 -6.36 -3.72 7.82
N ALA A 101 -5.47 -4.64 8.19
CA ALA A 101 -5.52 -5.31 9.48
C ALA A 101 -5.21 -4.37 10.65
N ARG A 102 -4.24 -3.45 10.50
CA ARG A 102 -3.85 -2.50 11.55
C ARG A 102 -5.00 -1.63 12.03
N SER A 103 -5.88 -1.22 11.12
CA SER A 103 -7.06 -0.40 11.43
C SER A 103 -8.35 -1.21 11.50
N ASN A 104 -8.30 -2.53 11.28
CA ASN A 104 -9.46 -3.42 11.21
C ASN A 104 -10.59 -2.85 10.32
N SER A 105 -10.23 -2.38 9.12
CA SER A 105 -11.14 -1.60 8.27
C SER A 105 -11.04 -2.02 6.81
N ILE A 106 -12.18 -2.05 6.13
CA ILE A 106 -12.23 -2.11 4.67
C ILE A 106 -12.11 -0.69 4.13
N MET A 107 -11.22 -0.48 3.15
CA MET A 107 -11.12 0.78 2.44
C MET A 107 -12.22 0.85 1.40
N ASP A 108 -13.15 1.79 1.59
CA ASP A 108 -14.16 2.16 0.61
C ASP A 108 -13.65 3.29 -0.30
N ASP A 109 -14.45 3.62 -1.32
CA ASP A 109 -14.14 4.68 -2.27
C ASP A 109 -13.83 6.01 -1.57
N THR A 110 -14.59 6.35 -0.53
CA THR A 110 -14.40 7.60 0.23
C THR A 110 -13.05 7.63 0.94
N ALA A 111 -12.68 6.54 1.61
CA ALA A 111 -11.39 6.41 2.27
C ALA A 111 -10.23 6.50 1.28
N MET A 112 -10.37 5.85 0.11
CA MET A 112 -9.36 5.91 -0.95
C MET A 112 -9.23 7.30 -1.57
N MET A 113 -10.34 8.01 -1.78
CA MET A 113 -10.35 9.39 -2.27
C MET A 113 -9.70 10.36 -1.26
N LEU A 114 -10.03 10.22 0.03
CA LEU A 114 -9.41 11.03 1.10
C LEU A 114 -7.91 10.78 1.21
N LEU A 115 -7.46 9.53 1.03
CA LEU A 115 -6.05 9.17 1.01
C LEU A 115 -5.32 9.82 -0.18
N ALA A 116 -5.93 9.79 -1.37
CA ALA A 116 -5.38 10.41 -2.58
C ALA A 116 -5.31 11.94 -2.45
N TRP A 117 -6.34 12.57 -1.90
CA TRP A 117 -6.35 14.02 -1.64
C TRP A 117 -5.20 14.43 -0.70
N LYS A 118 -5.03 13.71 0.42
CA LYS A 118 -3.91 13.93 1.36
C LYS A 118 -2.55 13.77 0.68
N ALA A 119 -2.42 12.81 -0.25
CA ALA A 119 -1.18 12.65 -1.01
C ALA A 119 -0.87 13.88 -1.89
N GLY A 120 -1.88 14.48 -2.52
CA GLY A 120 -1.73 15.70 -3.30
C GLY A 120 -1.36 16.93 -2.45
N GLU A 121 -1.92 17.02 -1.24
CA GLU A 121 -1.58 18.08 -0.28
C GLU A 121 -0.12 17.99 0.17
N ASP A 122 0.34 16.80 0.57
CA ASP A 122 1.72 16.56 1.03
C ASP A 122 2.74 16.96 -0.05
N LEU A 123 2.47 16.62 -1.32
CA LEU A 123 3.32 17.01 -2.45
C LEU A 123 3.36 18.54 -2.65
N THR A 124 2.25 19.21 -2.40
CA THR A 124 2.15 20.68 -2.50
C THR A 124 2.96 21.33 -1.38
N GLN A 125 2.85 20.83 -0.16
CA GLN A 125 3.63 21.31 0.98
C GLN A 125 5.12 21.09 0.78
N LEU A 126 5.54 19.91 0.28
CA LEU A 126 6.95 19.62 -0.01
C LEU A 126 7.52 20.61 -1.03
N LYS A 127 6.78 20.88 -2.12
CA LYS A 127 7.18 21.89 -3.14
C LYS A 127 7.36 23.27 -2.53
N GLN A 128 6.46 23.68 -1.62
CA GLN A 128 6.55 24.97 -0.96
C GLN A 128 7.78 25.06 -0.04
N GLN A 129 8.09 24.00 0.71
CA GLN A 129 9.26 23.95 1.59
C GLN A 129 10.56 24.00 0.79
N VAL A 130 10.68 23.23 -0.31
CA VAL A 130 11.85 23.28 -1.20
C VAL A 130 12.06 24.68 -1.76
N ARG A 131 10.98 25.33 -2.25
CA ARG A 131 11.05 26.70 -2.77
C ARG A 131 11.47 27.72 -1.71
N ARG A 132 10.96 27.58 -0.48
CA ARG A 132 11.37 28.44 0.65
C ARG A 132 12.84 28.23 1.01
N GLY A 133 13.32 26.98 1.05
CA GLY A 133 14.73 26.66 1.30
C GLY A 133 15.66 27.21 0.23
N GLN A 134 15.29 27.06 -1.05
CA GLN A 134 16.05 27.65 -2.16
C GLN A 134 16.13 29.17 -2.08
N ASN A 135 14.99 29.83 -1.81
CA ASN A 135 14.98 31.29 -1.62
C ASN A 135 15.80 31.72 -0.41
N ALA A 136 15.75 30.97 0.70
CA ALA A 136 16.53 31.25 1.90
C ALA A 136 18.04 31.18 1.62
N VAL A 137 18.50 30.17 0.88
CA VAL A 137 19.91 30.03 0.45
C VAL A 137 20.34 31.17 -0.48
N ILE A 138 19.45 31.67 -1.35
CA ILE A 138 19.73 32.82 -2.22
C ILE A 138 19.82 34.12 -1.40
N THR A 139 19.06 34.27 -0.33
CA THR A 139 19.12 35.46 0.55
C THR A 139 20.23 35.42 1.60
N ASP A 140 20.69 34.24 2.04
CA ASP A 140 21.81 34.09 2.99
C ASP A 140 23.18 34.04 2.30
N GLY A 141 23.21 33.80 0.99
CA GLY A 141 24.38 34.01 0.15
C GLY A 141 24.50 35.48 -0.25
N ARG A 142 25.55 36.14 0.21
CA ARG A 142 26.08 37.39 -0.36
C ARG A 142 26.10 37.40 -1.89
#